data_AF-A0A935RZZ8-F1
#
_entry.id   AF-A0A935RZZ8-F1
#
_cell.length_a   1.000
_cell.length_b   1.000
_cell.length_c   1.000
_cell.angle_alpha   90.00
_cell.angle_beta   90.00
_cell.angle_gamma   90.00
#
_symmetry.space_group_name_H-M   'P 1'
#
loop_
_entity.id
_entity.type
_entity.pdbx_description
1 polymer ?
#
loop_
_entity_poly.entity_id
_entity_poly.type
_entity_poly.pdbx_seq_one_letter_code
_entity_poly.pdbx_strand_id
1 'polypeptide(L)'
;MRNYSFWLKAAIISQGMTGIFHVLGIISGSKPNNDIEKMLMDLMQNYKFDLGSGFLHSMDDIMLAFSISFSLLLFFSAALNFYLLKTNIAANILKGVIVINLLTYIPCFITMAMFTFLPPIVCTGLITLFLLIAFMQIRKV
;
A
#
# COMPACT_ATOMS: atom_id res chain seq x y z
N MET A 1 17.06 21.56 -7.73
CA MET A 1 15.76 20.84 -7.65
C MET A 1 15.02 21.34 -6.42
N ARG A 2 13.72 21.65 -6.50
CA ARG A 2 12.97 22.11 -5.31
C ARG A 2 12.95 20.96 -4.28
N ASN A 3 13.21 21.24 -3.00
CA ASN A 3 13.39 20.19 -1.97
C ASN A 3 12.21 19.19 -1.91
N TYR A 4 10.96 19.64 -2.10
CA TYR A 4 9.79 18.75 -2.12
C TYR A 4 9.84 17.68 -3.21
N SER A 5 10.50 17.95 -4.34
CA SER A 5 10.58 17.01 -5.46
C SER A 5 11.41 15.78 -5.13
N PHE A 6 12.39 15.91 -4.23
CA PHE A 6 13.16 14.78 -3.73
C PHE A 6 12.25 13.85 -2.90
N TRP A 7 11.51 14.41 -1.94
CA TRP A 7 10.62 13.62 -1.08
C TRP A 7 9.45 13.02 -1.84
N LEU A 8 8.90 13.73 -2.83
CA LEU A 8 7.86 13.16 -3.67
C LEU A 8 8.39 12.00 -4.53
N LYS A 9 9.63 12.09 -5.05
CA LYS A 9 10.28 10.95 -5.74
C LYS A 9 10.49 9.77 -4.79
N ALA A 10 10.93 10.03 -3.56
CA ALA A 10 11.09 8.99 -2.56
C ALA A 10 9.75 8.30 -2.26
N ALA A 11 8.66 9.06 -2.10
CA ALA A 11 7.31 8.51 -1.93
C ALA A 11 6.88 7.66 -3.13
N ILE A 12 7.07 8.13 -4.36
CA ILE A 12 6.77 7.38 -5.61
C ILE A 12 7.51 6.05 -5.63
N ILE A 13 8.82 6.05 -5.33
CA ILE A 13 9.64 4.84 -5.32
C ILE A 13 9.15 3.89 -4.23
N SER A 14 8.91 4.38 -3.01
CA SER A 14 8.38 3.55 -1.92
C SER A 14 7.02 2.94 -2.23
N GLN A 15 6.11 3.71 -2.86
CA GLN A 15 4.81 3.20 -3.32
C GLN A 15 4.99 2.07 -4.34
N GLY A 16 5.80 2.29 -5.37
CA GLY A 16 6.08 1.27 -6.39
C GLY A 16 6.74 0.02 -5.82
N MET A 17 7.76 0.18 -4.96
CA MET A 17 8.45 -0.93 -4.31
C MET A 17 7.53 -1.74 -3.39
N THR A 18 6.66 -1.06 -2.63
CA THR A 18 5.68 -1.73 -1.77
C THR A 18 4.69 -2.54 -2.61
N GLY A 19 4.21 -1.98 -3.73
CA GLY A 19 3.35 -2.70 -4.67
C GLY A 19 4.03 -3.94 -5.24
N ILE A 20 5.31 -3.84 -5.60
CA ILE A 20 6.12 -4.98 -6.05
C ILE A 20 6.22 -6.05 -4.96
N PHE A 21 6.46 -5.68 -3.69
CA PHE A 21 6.54 -6.66 -2.60
C PHE A 21 5.23 -7.42 -2.40
N HIS A 22 4.08 -6.78 -2.56
CA HIS A 22 2.79 -7.48 -2.51
C HIS A 22 2.62 -8.46 -3.68
N VAL A 23 2.99 -8.07 -4.90
CA VAL A 23 2.97 -8.97 -6.07
C VAL A 23 3.89 -10.17 -5.86
N LEU A 24 5.11 -9.94 -5.37
CA LEU A 24 6.06 -11.02 -5.07
C LEU A 24 5.53 -11.96 -3.98
N GLY A 25 4.91 -11.44 -2.93
CA GLY A 25 4.31 -12.24 -1.87
C GLY A 25 3.16 -13.13 -2.35
N ILE A 26 2.36 -12.65 -3.31
CA ILE A 26 1.32 -13.46 -3.97
C ILE A 26 1.96 -14.62 -4.75
N ILE A 27 3.02 -14.34 -5.52
CA ILE A 27 3.65 -15.33 -6.41
C ILE A 27 4.45 -16.38 -5.62
N SER A 28 5.11 -15.97 -4.52
CA SER A 28 5.98 -16.89 -3.75
C SER A 28 5.20 -18.00 -3.06
N GLY A 29 3.93 -17.75 -2.72
CA GLY A 29 3.14 -18.62 -1.86
C GLY A 29 3.78 -18.81 -0.47
N SER A 30 3.11 -19.59 0.38
CA SER A 30 3.66 -20.02 1.67
C SER A 30 3.80 -21.53 1.68
N LYS A 31 4.92 -22.05 2.20
CA LYS A 31 5.13 -23.49 2.37
C LYS A 31 5.04 -23.84 3.85
N PRO A 32 4.20 -24.81 4.26
CA PRO A 32 4.13 -25.21 5.65
C PRO A 32 5.43 -25.91 6.08
N ASN A 33 5.91 -25.61 7.28
CA ASN A 33 7.12 -26.22 7.84
C ASN A 33 6.84 -27.45 8.72
N ASN A 34 5.57 -27.69 9.07
CA ASN A 34 5.13 -28.79 9.91
C ASN A 34 3.64 -29.12 9.65
N ASP A 35 3.14 -30.21 10.25
CA ASP A 35 1.77 -30.67 10.03
C ASP A 35 0.71 -29.72 10.58
N ILE A 36 1.02 -28.96 11.64
CA ILE A 36 0.11 -27.96 12.20
C ILE A 36 -0.04 -26.79 11.22
N GLU A 37 1.06 -26.27 10.68
CA GLU A 37 1.03 -25.24 9.64
C GLU A 37 0.32 -25.72 8.38
N LYS A 38 0.49 -27.00 8.01
CA LYS A 38 -0.21 -27.59 6.88
C LYS A 38 -1.73 -27.60 7.10
N MET A 39 -2.19 -27.98 8.30
CA MET A 39 -3.60 -27.94 8.66
C MET A 39 -4.16 -26.51 8.65
N LEU A 40 -3.40 -25.53 9.17
CA LEU A 40 -3.82 -24.12 9.14
C LEU A 40 -3.97 -23.61 7.70
N MET A 41 -3.00 -23.91 6.83
CA MET A 41 -3.05 -23.53 5.42
C MET A 41 -4.22 -24.19 4.69
N ASP A 42 -4.47 -25.47 4.95
CA ASP A 42 -5.61 -26.20 4.38
C ASP A 42 -6.95 -25.54 4.76
N LEU A 43 -7.12 -25.18 6.04
CA LEU A 43 -8.29 -24.45 6.50
C LEU A 43 -8.40 -23.07 5.81
N MET A 44 -7.30 -22.32 5.70
CA MET A 44 -7.32 -21.01 5.05
C MET A 44 -7.71 -21.07 3.56
N GLN A 45 -7.34 -22.15 2.87
CA GLN A 45 -7.58 -22.32 1.44
C GLN A 45 -8.96 -22.92 1.16
N ASN A 46 -9.39 -23.89 1.97
CA ASN A 46 -10.54 -24.74 1.66
C ASN A 46 -11.78 -24.44 2.51
N TYR A 47 -11.65 -23.91 3.73
CA TYR A 47 -12.82 -23.50 4.51
C TYR A 47 -13.45 -22.25 3.89
N LYS A 48 -14.74 -22.34 3.54
CA LYS A 48 -15.51 -21.22 2.98
C LYS A 48 -16.35 -20.57 4.07
N PHE A 49 -16.12 -19.28 4.30
CA PHE A 49 -16.93 -18.45 5.19
C PHE A 49 -18.24 -18.10 4.50
N ASP A 50 -19.36 -18.22 5.20
CA ASP A 50 -20.61 -17.57 4.81
C ASP A 50 -20.53 -16.09 5.20
N LEU A 51 -20.30 -15.24 4.20
CA LEU A 51 -20.21 -13.79 4.35
C LEU A 51 -21.57 -13.11 4.12
N GLY A 52 -22.66 -13.88 4.05
CA GLY A 52 -24.01 -13.42 3.76
C GLY A 52 -24.31 -13.31 2.27
N SER A 53 -25.60 -13.16 1.92
CA SER A 53 -26.09 -13.00 0.52
C SER A 53 -25.59 -14.06 -0.48
N GLY A 54 -25.19 -15.24 -0.01
CA GLY A 54 -24.64 -16.32 -0.84
C GLY A 54 -23.15 -16.18 -1.18
N PHE A 55 -22.43 -15.22 -0.60
CA PHE A 55 -20.98 -15.09 -0.77
C PHE A 55 -20.25 -16.13 0.08
N LEU A 56 -19.63 -17.09 -0.60
CA LEU A 56 -18.86 -18.19 -0.01
C LEU A 56 -17.41 -18.13 -0.49
N HIS A 57 -16.53 -17.56 0.32
CA HIS A 57 -15.11 -17.37 0.00
C HIS A 57 -14.22 -17.91 1.11
N SER A 58 -13.04 -18.40 0.74
CA SER A 58 -12.04 -18.82 1.73
C SER A 58 -11.24 -17.62 2.23
N MET A 59 -10.48 -17.80 3.31
CA MET A 59 -9.59 -16.74 3.81
C MET A 59 -8.57 -16.37 2.72
N ASP A 60 -8.07 -17.37 1.99
CA ASP A 60 -7.10 -17.16 0.92
C ASP A 60 -7.67 -16.31 -0.23
N ASP A 61 -8.93 -16.55 -0.64
CA ASP A 61 -9.62 -15.72 -1.64
C ASP A 61 -9.70 -14.25 -1.20
N ILE A 62 -10.07 -14.00 0.06
CA ILE A 62 -10.23 -12.66 0.64
C ILE A 62 -8.87 -11.95 0.72
N MET A 63 -7.84 -12.65 1.20
CA MET A 63 -6.49 -12.11 1.35
C MET A 63 -5.83 -11.83 -0.01
N LEU A 64 -6.08 -12.69 -1.01
CA LEU A 64 -5.64 -12.47 -2.38
C LEU A 64 -6.27 -11.19 -2.96
N ALA A 65 -7.59 -11.05 -2.86
CA ALA A 65 -8.30 -9.86 -3.33
C ALA A 65 -7.81 -8.59 -2.63
N PHE A 66 -7.56 -8.65 -1.32
CA PHE A 66 -6.99 -7.54 -0.55
C PHE A 66 -5.59 -7.17 -1.05
N SER A 67 -4.70 -8.16 -1.23
CA SER A 67 -3.34 -7.93 -1.68
C SER A 67 -3.27 -7.35 -3.10
N ILE A 68 -4.12 -7.83 -4.01
CA ILE A 68 -4.25 -7.27 -5.37
C ILE A 68 -4.75 -5.83 -5.32
N SER A 69 -5.84 -5.57 -4.57
CA SER A 69 -6.42 -4.22 -4.46
C SER A 69 -5.44 -3.22 -3.87
N PHE A 70 -4.69 -3.62 -2.84
CA PHE A 70 -3.68 -2.78 -2.23
C PHE A 70 -2.49 -2.51 -3.17
N SER A 71 -2.04 -3.51 -3.93
CA SER A 71 -1.02 -3.35 -4.98
C SER A 71 -1.46 -2.36 -6.05
N LEU A 72 -2.70 -2.46 -6.53
CA LEU A 72 -3.27 -1.55 -7.53
C LEU A 72 -3.34 -0.12 -6.99
N LEU A 73 -3.76 0.07 -5.75
CA LEU A 73 -3.79 1.38 -5.10
C LEU A 73 -2.38 2.01 -5.02
N LEU A 74 -1.37 1.22 -4.64
CA LEU A 74 0.03 1.64 -4.56
C LEU A 74 0.57 2.04 -5.94
N PHE A 75 0.35 1.24 -6.98
CA PHE A 75 0.79 1.56 -8.33
C PHE A 75 0.06 2.75 -8.93
N PHE A 76 -1.26 2.85 -8.71
CA PHE A 76 -2.05 4.00 -9.14
C PHE A 76 -1.53 5.29 -8.51
N SER A 77 -1.32 5.28 -7.19
CA SER A 77 -0.79 6.41 -6.44
C SER A 77 0.63 6.80 -6.90
N ALA A 78 1.51 5.82 -7.12
CA ALA A 78 2.85 6.05 -7.66
C ALA A 78 2.81 6.68 -9.05
N ALA A 79 1.97 6.13 -9.95
CA ALA A 79 1.82 6.62 -11.32
C ALA A 79 1.25 8.05 -11.36
N LEU A 80 0.23 8.33 -10.53
CA LEU A 80 -0.37 9.66 -10.41
C LEU A 80 0.68 10.68 -9.92
N ASN A 81 1.38 10.39 -8.83
CA ASN A 81 2.40 11.27 -8.28
C ASN A 81 3.55 11.49 -9.26
N PHE A 82 3.97 10.45 -9.98
CA PHE A 82 4.99 10.54 -11.02
C PHE A 82 4.56 11.43 -12.19
N TYR A 83 3.34 11.25 -12.69
CA TYR A 83 2.78 12.08 -13.75
C TYR A 83 2.73 13.55 -13.33
N LEU A 84 2.16 13.85 -12.16
CA LEU A 84 2.02 15.23 -11.67
C LEU A 84 3.37 15.91 -11.42
N LEU A 85 4.38 15.15 -10.97
CA LEU A 85 5.74 15.66 -10.83
C LEU A 85 6.36 16.08 -12.17
N LYS A 86 5.98 15.42 -13.27
CA LYS A 86 6.45 15.76 -14.63
C LYS A 86 5.69 16.92 -15.26
N THR A 87 4.41 17.10 -14.93
CA THR A 87 3.50 17.98 -15.69
C THR A 87 3.60 19.48 -15.32
N ASN A 88 4.58 19.93 -14.52
CA ASN A 88 4.75 21.35 -14.14
C ASN A 88 3.44 22.05 -13.68
N ILE A 89 2.61 21.33 -12.93
CA ILE A 89 1.33 21.84 -12.45
C ILE A 89 1.50 22.89 -11.35
N ALA A 90 0.44 23.67 -11.12
CA ALA A 90 0.40 24.64 -10.04
C ALA A 90 0.59 23.97 -8.66
N ALA A 91 1.33 24.63 -7.78
CA ALA A 91 1.74 24.07 -6.49
C ALA A 91 0.56 23.74 -5.57
N ASN A 92 -0.53 24.51 -5.66
CA ASN A 92 -1.78 24.27 -4.93
C ASN A 92 -2.44 22.94 -5.35
N ILE A 93 -2.45 22.62 -6.64
CA ILE A 93 -3.00 21.36 -7.16
C ILE A 93 -2.17 20.18 -6.66
N LEU A 94 -0.84 20.26 -6.79
CA LEU A 94 0.06 19.21 -6.30
C LEU A 94 -0.13 18.97 -4.79
N LYS A 95 -0.27 20.05 -4.03
CA LYS A 95 -0.50 19.99 -2.58
C LYS A 95 -1.84 19.32 -2.26
N GLY A 96 -2.90 19.64 -2.99
CA GLY A 96 -4.21 18.99 -2.87
C GLY A 96 -4.13 17.48 -3.12
N VAL A 97 -3.42 17.05 -4.16
CA VAL A 97 -3.24 15.62 -4.45
C VAL A 97 -2.43 14.92 -3.36
N ILE A 98 -1.38 15.55 -2.84
CA ILE A 98 -0.62 14.98 -1.72
C ILE A 98 -1.49 14.85 -0.47
N VAL A 99 -2.39 15.80 -0.18
CA VAL A 99 -3.35 15.69 0.94
C VAL A 99 -4.26 14.47 0.75
N ILE A 100 -4.79 14.24 -0.44
CA ILE A 100 -5.60 13.05 -0.73
C ILE A 100 -4.79 11.78 -0.46
N ASN A 101 -3.53 11.72 -0.91
CA ASN A 101 -2.66 10.58 -0.63
C ASN A 101 -2.43 10.41 0.88
N LEU A 102 -2.20 11.49 1.63
CA LEU A 102 -2.02 11.44 3.08
C LEU A 102 -3.28 10.95 3.81
N LEU A 103 -4.47 11.38 3.39
CA LEU A 103 -5.74 10.89 3.94
C LEU A 103 -5.94 9.39 3.70
N THR A 104 -5.37 8.84 2.64
CA THR A 104 -5.38 7.40 2.37
C THR A 104 -4.30 6.65 3.16
N TYR A 105 -3.05 7.12 3.13
CA TYR A 105 -1.91 6.37 3.68
C TYR A 105 -1.72 6.53 5.18
N ILE A 106 -2.19 7.61 5.82
CA ILE A 106 -2.11 7.75 7.28
C ILE A 106 -2.96 6.68 7.99
N PRO A 107 -4.27 6.50 7.68
CA PRO A 107 -5.05 5.42 8.27
C PRO A 107 -4.47 4.05 7.94
N CYS A 108 -4.00 3.85 6.70
CA CYS A 108 -3.32 2.61 6.31
C CYS A 108 -2.12 2.33 7.23
N PHE A 109 -1.20 3.29 7.40
CA PHE A 109 -0.06 3.14 8.29
C PHE A 109 -0.47 2.85 9.74
N ILE A 110 -1.48 3.54 10.27
CA ILE A 110 -2.00 3.27 11.63
C ILE A 110 -2.48 1.82 11.74
N THR A 111 -3.28 1.34 10.78
CA THR A 111 -3.76 -0.06 10.80
C THR A 111 -2.60 -1.06 10.69
N MET A 112 -1.60 -0.79 9.84
CA MET A 112 -0.41 -1.64 9.74
C MET A 112 0.38 -1.66 11.06
N ALA A 113 0.59 -0.50 11.68
CA ALA A 113 1.31 -0.37 12.95
C ALA A 113 0.63 -1.12 14.10
N MET A 114 -0.69 -1.26 14.07
CA MET A 114 -1.45 -1.96 15.11
C MET A 114 -1.58 -3.47 14.88
N PHE A 115 -1.80 -3.89 13.64
CA PHE A 115 -2.29 -5.24 13.35
C PHE A 115 -1.33 -6.11 12.53
N THR A 116 -0.17 -5.59 12.16
CA THR A 116 0.77 -6.30 11.29
C THR A 116 2.19 -6.37 11.85
N PHE A 117 3.09 -6.98 11.08
CA PHE A 117 4.49 -7.19 11.40
C PHE A 117 5.38 -6.13 10.70
N LEU A 118 6.69 -6.18 10.94
CA LEU A 118 7.60 -5.08 10.60
C LEU A 118 7.59 -4.60 9.12
N PRO A 119 7.62 -5.45 8.09
CA PRO A 119 7.74 -5.00 6.71
C PRO A 119 6.56 -4.12 6.22
N PRO A 120 5.27 -4.49 6.41
CA PRO A 120 4.16 -3.58 6.12
C PRO A 120 4.23 -2.25 6.86
N ILE A 121 4.66 -2.26 8.14
CA ILE A 121 4.81 -1.05 8.97
C ILE A 121 5.85 -0.12 8.35
N VAL A 122 7.03 -0.64 8.02
CA VAL A 122 8.12 0.15 7.43
C VAL A 122 7.72 0.70 6.07
N CYS A 123 7.13 -0.14 5.20
CA CYS A 123 6.75 0.28 3.86
C CYS A 123 5.72 1.42 3.87
N THR A 124 4.62 1.25 4.61
CA THR A 124 3.57 2.27 4.71
C THR A 124 3.99 3.50 5.51
N GLY A 125 4.86 3.31 6.51
CA GLY A 125 5.47 4.39 7.28
C GLY A 125 6.37 5.29 6.43
N LEU A 126 7.22 4.71 5.58
CA LEU A 126 8.08 5.47 4.65
C LEU A 126 7.26 6.25 3.63
N ILE A 127 6.24 5.64 3.03
CA ILE A 127 5.32 6.33 2.11
C ILE A 127 4.69 7.56 2.80
N THR A 128 4.14 7.35 3.99
CA THR A 128 3.47 8.40 4.76
C THR A 128 4.44 9.51 5.15
N LEU A 129 5.62 9.17 5.66
CA LEU A 129 6.66 10.11 6.04
C LEU A 129 7.13 10.97 4.86
N PHE A 130 7.42 10.35 3.71
CA PHE A 130 7.88 11.07 2.54
C PHE A 130 6.81 12.00 1.95
N LEU A 131 5.54 11.57 1.95
CA LEU A 131 4.42 12.44 1.57
C LEU A 131 4.24 13.62 2.53
N LEU A 132 4.38 13.40 3.85
CA LEU A 132 4.30 14.46 4.85
C LEU A 132 5.41 15.50 4.66
N ILE A 133 6.65 15.05 4.47
CA ILE A 133 7.78 15.96 4.25
C ILE A 133 7.61 16.71 2.93
N ALA A 134 7.18 16.04 1.85
CA ALA A 134 6.86 16.69 0.59
C ALA A 134 5.79 17.77 0.74
N PHE A 135 4.70 17.48 1.46
CA PHE A 135 3.61 18.42 1.74
C PHE A 135 4.09 19.67 2.49
N MET A 136 4.91 19.49 3.53
CA MET A 136 5.47 20.59 4.32
C MET A 136 6.40 21.49 3.51
N GLN A 137 7.13 20.93 2.55
CA GLN A 137 8.10 21.66 1.73
C GLN A 137 7.51 22.37 0.51
N ILE A 138 6.26 22.08 0.13
CA ILE A 138 5.55 22.88 -0.87
C ILE A 138 5.17 24.21 -0.23
N ARG A 139 5.94 25.26 -0.55
CA ARG A 139 5.66 26.65 -0.17
C ARG A 139 4.26 27.01 -0.66
N LYS A 140 3.45 27.61 0.23
CA LYS A 140 2.25 28.32 -0.20
C LYS A 140 2.74 29.47 -1.10
N VAL A 141 2.35 29.46 -2.36
CA VAL A 141 2.45 30.63 -3.23
C VAL A 141 1.38 31.60 -2.78
#